data_AF-A0A658NQM3-F1
#
_entry.id   AF-A0A658NQM3-F1
#
_cell.length_a   1.000
_cell.length_b   1.000
_cell.length_c   1.000
_cell.angle_alpha   90.00
_cell.angle_beta   90.00
_cell.angle_gamma   90.00
#
_symmetry.space_group_name_H-M   'P 1'
#
loop_
_entity.id
_entity.type
_entity.pdbx_description
1 polymer ?
#
loop_
_entity_poly.entity_id
_entity_poly.type
_entity_poly.pdbx_seq_one_letter_code
_entity_poly.pdbx_strand_id
1 'polypeptide(L)' 'MDRYRKPRLRMVETQIRARGIRDERVLMAMEAIRRHLFIDEGLIEQAYSDSPLPIGEHQTISQPY' A
#
# COMPACT_ATOMS: atom_id res chain seq x y z
N MET A 1 11.10 8.43 13.13
CA MET A 1 9.70 8.56 12.67
C MET A 1 9.49 7.64 11.48
N ASP A 2 8.33 7.00 11.34
CA ASP A 2 8.00 6.16 10.18
C ASP A 2 7.89 7.02 8.91
N ARG A 3 8.94 6.98 8.08
CA ARG A 3 9.03 7.69 6.79
C ARG A 3 7.91 7.33 5.81
N TYR A 4 7.30 6.16 5.96
CA TYR A 4 6.27 5.64 5.07
C TYR A 4 4.84 5.97 5.52
N ARG A 5 4.67 6.63 6.68
CA ARG A 5 3.35 7.00 7.19
C ARG A 5 2.60 7.92 6.23
N LYS A 6 3.25 8.98 5.72
CA LYS A 6 2.62 9.94 4.79
C LYS A 6 2.21 9.27 3.45
N PRO A 7 3.10 8.52 2.75
CA PRO A 7 2.72 7.78 1.55
C PRO A 7 1.56 6.81 1.76
N ARG A 8 1.55 6.09 2.88
CA ARG A 8 0.48 5.15 3.22
C ARG A 8 -0.88 5.81 3.37
N LEU A 9 -0.97 6.89 4.16
CA LEU A 9 -2.22 7.62 4.32
C LEU A 9 -2.69 8.22 3.00
N ARG A 10 -1.75 8.71 2.16
CA ARG A 10 -2.07 9.20 0.83
C ARG A 10 -2.65 8.09 -0.06
N MET A 11 -2.06 6.90 -0.08
CA MET A 11 -2.59 5.75 -0.83
C MET A 11 -4.01 5.41 -0.38
N VAL A 12 -4.29 5.38 0.93
CA VAL A 12 -5.64 5.12 1.44
C VAL A 12 -6.64 6.16 0.96
N GLU A 13 -6.29 7.44 1.02
CA GLU A 13 -7.19 8.51 0.60
C GLU A 13 -7.40 8.53 -0.93
N THR A 14 -6.31 8.56 -1.70
CA THR A 14 -6.37 8.89 -3.12
C THR A 14 -6.59 7.71 -4.05
N GLN A 15 -6.31 6.49 -3.58
CA GLN A 15 -6.47 5.27 -4.39
C GLN A 15 -7.68 4.49 -3.85
N ILE A 16 -7.60 4.05 -2.59
CA ILE A 16 -8.57 3.11 -2.00
C ILE A 16 -9.94 3.77 -1.76
N ARG A 17 -9.99 4.86 -1.01
CA ARG A 17 -11.25 5.58 -0.69
C ARG A 17 -11.85 6.20 -1.95
N ALA A 18 -11.01 6.86 -2.76
CA ALA A 18 -11.43 7.50 -4.00
C ALA A 18 -12.10 6.54 -5.01
N ARG A 19 -11.71 5.25 -5.01
CA ARG A 19 -12.29 4.22 -5.90
C ARG A 19 -13.50 3.51 -5.32
N GLY A 20 -13.99 3.94 -4.16
CA GLY A 20 -15.29 3.55 -3.63
C GLY A 20 -15.27 2.55 -2.48
N ILE A 21 -14.10 2.20 -1.94
CA ILE A 21 -14.03 1.45 -0.68
C ILE A 21 -14.43 2.39 0.47
N ARG A 22 -15.50 2.03 1.17
CA ARG A 22 -16.12 2.84 2.23
C ARG A 22 -16.21 2.13 3.58
N ASP A 23 -15.88 0.84 3.67
CA ASP A 23 -15.87 0.13 4.95
C ASP A 23 -14.71 0.67 5.81
N GLU A 24 -15.04 1.41 6.85
CA GLU A 24 -14.04 2.04 7.73
C GLU A 24 -13.12 1.02 8.41
N ARG A 25 -13.57 -0.23 8.61
CA ARG A 25 -12.69 -1.29 9.15
C ARG A 25 -11.59 -1.64 8.15
N VAL A 26 -11.92 -1.67 6.86
CA VAL A 26 -10.94 -1.90 5.78
C VAL A 26 -9.96 -0.73 5.71
N LEU A 27 -10.47 0.51 5.74
CA LEU A 27 -9.63 1.71 5.64
C LEU A 27 -8.67 1.81 6.82
N MET A 28 -9.15 1.59 8.05
CA MET A 28 -8.29 1.54 9.24
C MET A 28 -7.21 0.45 9.13
N ALA A 29 -7.53 -0.74 8.62
CA ALA A 29 -6.54 -1.79 8.42
C ALA A 29 -5.47 -1.36 7.40
N MET A 30 -5.86 -0.72 6.30
CA MET A 30 -4.92 -0.24 5.27
C MET A 30 -4.03 0.91 5.77
N GLU A 31 -4.51 1.75 6.69
CA GLU A 31 -3.70 2.77 7.35
C GLU A 31 -2.73 2.18 8.39
N ALA A 32 -3.14 1.13 9.09
CA ALA A 32 -2.36 0.52 10.18
C ALA A 32 -1.26 -0.42 9.67
N ILE A 33 -1.55 -1.23 8.65
CA ILE A 33 -0.62 -2.24 8.11
C ILE A 33 0.48 -1.55 7.29
N ARG A 34 1.73 -1.96 7.52
CA ARG A 34 2.91 -1.40 6.85
C ARG A 34 3.25 -2.21 5.60
N ARG A 35 2.61 -1.89 4.48
CA ARG A 35 2.80 -2.60 3.19
C ARG A 35 4.28 -2.71 2.76
N HIS A 36 5.09 -1.69 3.02
CA HIS A 36 6.53 -1.67 2.73
C HIS A 36 7.35 -2.77 3.43
N LEU A 37 6.82 -3.44 4.47
CA LEU A 37 7.51 -4.57 5.11
C LEU A 37 7.37 -5.88 4.33
N PHE A 38 6.55 -5.90 3.28
CA PHE A 38 6.27 -7.08 2.45
C PHE A 38 6.83 -6.92 1.03
N ILE A 39 7.75 -5.99 0.83
CA ILE A 39 8.31 -5.61 -0.47
C ILE A 39 9.83 -5.66 -0.36
N ASP A 40 10.48 -6.15 -1.40
CA ASP A 40 11.95 -6.16 -1.49
C ASP A 40 12.55 -4.76 -1.31
N GLU A 41 13.70 -4.68 -0.64
CA GLU A 41 14.34 -3.40 -0.29
C GLU A 41 14.60 -2.51 -1.51
N GLY A 42 14.94 -3.10 -2.66
CA GLY A 42 15.16 -2.36 -3.92
C GLY A 42 13.91 -1.68 -4.48
N LEU A 43 12.72 -2.08 -4.02
CA LEU A 43 11.42 -1.56 -4.46
C LEU A 43 10.63 -0.85 -3.35
N ILE A 44 11.24 -0.64 -2.19
CA ILE A 44 10.55 -0.12 -1.02
C ILE A 44 10.05 1.32 -1.20
N GLU A 45 10.69 2.10 -2.07
CA GLU A 45 10.24 3.47 -2.42
C GLU A 45 8.91 3.46 -3.17
N GLN A 46 8.65 2.41 -3.95
CA GLN A 46 7.41 2.22 -4.69
C GLN A 46 6.31 1.58 -3.84
N ALA A 47 6.54 1.29 -2.55
CA ALA A 47 5.65 0.45 -1.75
C ALA A 47 4.17 0.85 -1.71
N TYR A 48 3.86 2.13 -1.98
CA TYR A 48 2.52 2.70 -1.98
C TYR A 48 2.12 3.32 -3.33
N SER A 49 2.83 2.97 -4.41
CA SER A 49 2.42 3.30 -5.77
C SER A 49 1.18 2.50 -6.16
N ASP A 50 0.41 3.06 -7.07
CA ASP A 50 -0.77 2.44 -7.67
C ASP A 50 -0.34 1.44 -8.77
N SER A 51 0.41 0.41 -8.38
CA SER A 51 0.91 -0.60 -9.29
C SER A 51 1.21 -1.91 -8.54
N PRO A 52 1.11 -3.07 -9.20
CA PRO A 52 1.63 -4.31 -8.63
C PRO A 52 3.15 -4.22 -8.50
N LEU A 53 3.71 -4.93 -7.51
CA LEU A 53 5.16 -5.04 -7.31
C LEU A 53 5.56 -6.51 -7.18
N PRO A 54 6.70 -6.93 -7.75
CA PRO A 54 7.18 -8.31 -7.59
C PRO A 54 7.52 -8.59 -6.12
N ILE A 55 7.31 -9.84 -5.71
CA ILE A 55 7.64 -10.36 -4.36
C ILE A 55 8.43 -11.68 -4.43
N GLY A 56 9.10 -11.93 -5.55
CA GLY A 56 9.79 -13.19 -5.83
C GLY A 56 8.87 -14.28 -6.40
N GLU A 57 9.47 -15.41 -6.78
CA GLU A 57 8.76 -16.61 -7.27
C GLU A 57 7.73 -16.35 -8.40
N HIS A 58 8.04 -15.39 -9.28
CA HIS A 58 7.14 -14.94 -10.35
C HIS A 58 5.78 -14.43 -9.85
N GLN A 59 5.68 -14.05 -8.57
CA GLN A 59 4.48 -13.50 -7.95
C GLN A 59 4.59 -11.98 -7.79
N THR A 60 3.43 -11.34 -7.67
CA THR A 60 3.32 -9.92 -7.37
C THR A 60 2.40 -9.70 -6.18
N ILE A 61 2.73 -8.70 -5.35
CA ILE A 61 1.75 -8.11 -4.47
C ILE A 61 0.85 -7.20 -5.31
N SER A 62 -0.46 -7.41 -5.24
CA SER A 62 -1.44 -6.64 -6.02
C SER A 62 -1.33 -5.15 -5.73
N GLN A 63 -1.62 -4.32 -6.74
CA GLN A 63 -1.74 -2.88 -6.56
C GLN A 63 -2.72 -2.53 -5.43
N PRO A 64 -2.52 -1.42 -4.72
CA PRO A 64 -3.57 -0.83 -3.91
C PRO A 64 -4.80 -0.53 -4.79
N TYR A 65 -5.99 -0.70 -4.22
CA TYR A 65 -7.25 -0.59 -4.95
C TYR A 65 -7.43 0.77 -5.58
#